data_AF-A0A367ZIX8-F1
#
_entry.id   AF-A0A367ZIX8-F1
#
_cell.length_a   1.000
_cell.length_b   1.000
_cell.length_c   1.000
_cell.angle_alpha   90.00
_cell.angle_beta   90.00
_cell.angle_gamma   90.00
#
_symmetry.space_group_name_H-M   'P 1'
#
loop_
_entity.id
_entity.type
_entity.pdbx_description
1 polymer ?
#
loop_
_entity_poly.entity_id
_entity_poly.type
_entity_poly.pdbx_seq_one_letter_code
_entity_poly.pdbx_strand_id
1 'polypeptide(L)' 'MPIDQEPQVLECDCGNVFEPEVIEVDRTGERWTKCPKCLRKLLIPVES' A
#
# COMPACT_ATOMS: atom_id res chain seq x y z
N MET A 1 -11.25 9.14 21.56
CA MET A 1 -11.78 8.38 20.41
C MET A 1 -10.59 7.62 19.85
N PRO A 2 -10.55 6.29 19.90
CA PRO A 2 -9.50 5.56 19.20
C PRO A 2 -9.66 5.89 17.72
N ILE A 3 -8.57 6.32 17.10
CA ILE A 3 -8.52 6.52 15.66
C ILE A 3 -8.49 5.09 15.11
N ASP A 4 -9.65 4.57 14.71
CA ASP A 4 -9.74 3.42 13.82
C ASP A 4 -8.96 3.81 12.56
N GLN A 5 -7.68 3.47 12.52
CA GLN A 5 -6.89 3.59 11.31
C GLN A 5 -7.45 2.52 10.38
N GLU A 6 -8.41 2.91 9.53
CA GLU A 6 -8.95 2.05 8.50
C GLU A 6 -7.78 1.43 7.74
N PRO A 7 -7.71 0.09 7.67
CA PRO A 7 -6.62 -0.57 6.98
C PRO A 7 -6.61 -0.09 5.52
N GLN A 8 -5.50 0.49 5.09
CA GLN A 8 -5.33 0.94 3.70
C GLN A 8 -5.22 -0.29 2.79
N VAL A 9 -6.37 -0.81 2.37
CA VAL A 9 -6.47 -1.87 1.36
C VAL A 9 -6.11 -1.30 -0.01
N LEU A 10 -5.16 -1.96 -0.67
CA LEU A 10 -4.69 -1.59 -2.00
C LEU A 10 -5.22 -2.58 -3.02
N GLU A 11 -5.80 -2.06 -4.09
CA GLU A 11 -6.14 -2.85 -5.27
C GLU A 11 -4.98 -2.80 -6.26
N CYS A 12 -4.48 -3.97 -6.63
CA CYS A 12 -3.53 -4.11 -7.71
C CYS A 12 -4.21 -4.30 -9.05
N ASP A 13 -3.60 -3.78 -10.11
CA ASP A 13 -3.97 -3.95 -11.52
C ASP A 13 -4.19 -5.42 -11.95
N CYS A 14 -3.60 -6.38 -11.22
CA CYS A 14 -3.84 -7.81 -11.42
C CYS A 14 -5.18 -8.31 -10.83
N GLY A 15 -6.01 -7.40 -10.31
CA GLY A 15 -7.27 -7.68 -9.61
C GLY A 15 -7.09 -8.20 -8.18
N ASN A 16 -5.91 -8.01 -7.57
CA ASN A 16 -5.65 -8.47 -6.21
C ASN A 16 -5.84 -7.33 -5.22
N VAL A 17 -6.77 -7.47 -4.29
CA VAL A 17 -6.96 -6.54 -3.17
C VAL A 17 -6.22 -7.10 -1.96
N PHE A 18 -5.33 -6.31 -1.36
CA PHE A 18 -4.51 -6.75 -0.23
C PHE A 18 -4.11 -5.58 0.66
N GLU A 19 -3.79 -5.89 1.91
CA GLU A 19 -3.20 -4.94 2.83
C GLU A 19 -1.66 -4.97 2.68
N PRO A 20 -0.99 -3.81 2.54
CA PRO A 20 0.45 -3.77 2.43
C PRO A 20 1.12 -4.18 3.74
N GLU A 21 1.58 -5.43 3.82
CA GLU A 21 2.36 -5.91 4.97
C GLU A 21 3.75 -5.24 5.03
N VAL A 22 4.31 -4.90 3.87
CA VAL A 22 5.61 -4.25 3.73
C VAL A 22 5.44 -2.92 2.99
N ILE A 23 5.79 -1.85 3.69
CA ILE A 23 5.80 -0.48 3.17
C ILE A 23 7.26 -0.05 3.04
N GLU A 24 7.72 0.05 1.80
CA GLU A 24 8.98 0.71 1.47
C GLU A 24 8.72 2.21 1.36
N VAL A 25 9.67 3.04 1.78
CA VAL A 25 9.64 4.50 1.60
C VAL A 25 10.93 4.90 0.93
N ASP A 26 10.85 5.71 -0.13
CA ASP A 26 12.05 6.18 -0.82
C ASP A 26 12.50 7.55 -0.38
N ARG A 27 13.54 8.05 -1.05
CA ARG A 27 14.21 9.30 -0.73
C ARG A 27 13.34 10.54 -0.98
N THR A 28 12.29 10.44 -1.79
CA THR A 28 11.31 11.50 -2.01
C THR A 28 10.18 11.49 -0.96
N GLY A 29 10.07 10.43 -0.17
CA GLY A 29 9.02 10.24 0.83
C GLY A 29 7.78 9.52 0.28
N GLU A 30 7.79 9.04 -0.96
CA GLU A 30 6.70 8.22 -1.48
C GLU A 30 6.70 6.84 -0.80
N ARG A 31 5.51 6.31 -0.55
CA ARG A 31 5.30 4.99 0.05
C ARG A 31 4.96 3.99 -1.05
N TRP A 32 5.50 2.79 -0.94
CA TRP A 32 5.37 1.76 -1.96
C TRP A 32 5.26 0.40 -1.31
N THR A 33 4.56 -0.51 -1.97
CA THR A 33 4.48 -1.92 -1.58
C THR A 33 4.59 -2.81 -2.81
N LYS A 34 4.76 -4.12 -2.60
CA LYS A 34 4.71 -5.11 -3.67
C LYS A 34 3.47 -5.96 -3.52
N CYS A 35 2.75 -6.16 -4.62
CA CYS A 35 1.63 -7.08 -4.63
C CYS A 35 2.11 -8.50 -4.30
N PRO A 36 1.54 -9.20 -3.31
CA PRO A 36 1.95 -10.56 -2.96
C PRO A 36 1.67 -11.56 -4.08
N LYS A 37 0.73 -11.25 -4.99
CA LYS A 37 0.31 -12.14 -6.08
C LYS A 37 1.16 -11.99 -7.35
N CYS A 38 1.39 -10.76 -7.81
CA CYS A 38 2.11 -10.49 -9.06
C CYS A 38 3.48 -9.84 -8.86
N LEU A 39 3.89 -9.58 -7.61
CA LEU A 39 5.15 -8.93 -7.21
C LEU A 39 5.37 -7.54 -7.81
N ARG A 40 4.33 -6.94 -8.39
CA ARG A 40 4.37 -5.60 -8.96
C ARG A 40 4.45 -4.55 -7.86
N LYS A 41 5.26 -3.50 -8.07
CA LYS A 41 5.31 -2.36 -7.17
C LYS A 41 4.05 -1.50 -7.33
N LEU A 42 3.43 -1.15 -6.22
CA LEU A 42 2.30 -0.23 -6.11
C LEU A 42 2.67 0.95 -5.22
N LEU A 43 2.27 2.14 -5.64
CA LEU A 43 2.36 3.33 -4.81
C LEU A 43 1.25 3.29 -3.76
N ILE A 44 1.60 3.57 -2.51
CA ILE A 44 0.65 3.73 -1.42
C ILE A 44 0.34 5.23 -1.32
N PRO A 45 -0.87 5.67 -1.68
CA PRO A 45 -1.24 7.07 -1.52
C PRO A 45 -1.24 7.43 -0.04
N VAL A 46 -0.49 8.46 0.33
CA VAL A 46 -0.57 9.05 1.66
C VAL A 46 -1.70 10.07 1.58
N GLU A 47 -2.89 9.71 2.06
CA GLU A 47 -3.95 10.71 2.27
C GLU A 47 -3.38 11.78 3.21
N SER A 48 -3.38 13.02 2.72
CA SER A 48 -2.85 14.21 3.41
C SER A 48 -3.88 14.83 4.32
#